data_AF-A0A4U1FPE2-F1
#
_entry.id   AF-A0A4U1FPE2-F1
#
_cell.length_a   1.000
_cell.length_b   1.000
_cell.length_c   1.000
_cell.angle_alpha   90.00
_cell.angle_beta   90.00
_cell.angle_gamma   90.00
#
_symmetry.space_group_name_H-M   'P 1'
#
loop_
_entity.id
_entity.type
_entity.pdbx_description
1 polymer ?
#
loop_
_entity_poly.entity_id
_entity_poly.type
_entity_poly.pdbx_seq_one_letter_code
_entity_poly.pdbx_strand_id
1 'polypeptide(L)'
;MHFESASHAAEALGCEYEELNTATFKHHLRQIIERMTFGPSRGGQEDEGASSGLKMTGVECVEGMASGLYQEVFAAVVSLINRSFSSHHLSMASIMVVDSPGFQNPRHHGKGRAATFEELCHNYAHERLQLLFYQRTFVSTLERFREEDVPVQFDLPEPSLGTTVAAVDQSPLQVRLPAGGGAEDARGLFWLLDEEVRVEGSGDSVVLKRLCAAFEKKGAE
;
A
#
# COMPACT_ATOMS: atom_id res chain seq x y z
N MET A 1 5.80 4.49 37.27
CA MET A 1 5.21 5.10 36.06
C MET A 1 5.39 4.19 34.83
N HIS A 2 6.56 4.10 34.16
CA HIS A 2 6.66 3.27 32.93
C HIS A 2 6.60 1.75 33.12
N PHE A 3 7.15 1.22 34.21
CA PHE A 3 7.11 -0.22 34.52
C PHE A 3 5.67 -0.70 34.81
N GLU A 4 4.87 0.14 35.48
CA GLU A 4 3.46 -0.14 35.76
C GLU A 4 2.65 -0.25 34.48
N SER A 5 2.86 0.65 33.50
CA SER A 5 2.13 0.62 32.23
C SER A 5 2.37 -0.67 31.44
N ALA A 6 3.61 -1.15 31.40
CA ALA A 6 3.95 -2.39 30.69
C ALA A 6 3.41 -3.64 31.41
N SER A 7 3.42 -3.65 32.75
CA SER A 7 2.81 -4.72 33.55
C SER A 7 1.29 -4.77 33.36
N HIS A 8 0.62 -3.62 33.35
CA HIS A 8 -0.82 -3.53 33.09
C HIS A 8 -1.17 -3.95 31.66
N ALA A 9 -0.33 -3.62 30.68
CA ALA A 9 -0.52 -4.08 29.30
C ALA A 9 -0.43 -5.61 29.21
N ALA A 10 0.56 -6.23 29.86
CA ALA A 10 0.69 -7.68 29.91
C ALA A 10 -0.53 -8.36 30.58
N GLU A 11 -0.98 -7.81 31.72
CA GLU A 11 -2.19 -8.27 32.42
C GLU A 11 -3.43 -8.17 31.52
N ALA A 12 -3.63 -7.05 30.83
CA ALA A 12 -4.77 -6.85 29.93
C ALA A 12 -4.74 -7.78 28.71
N LEU A 13 -3.55 -8.13 28.23
CA LEU A 13 -3.34 -9.08 27.14
C LEU A 13 -3.38 -10.55 27.61
N GLY A 14 -3.37 -10.78 28.93
CA GLY A 14 -3.37 -12.12 29.51
C GLY A 14 -2.05 -12.87 29.30
N CYS A 15 -0.92 -12.17 29.24
CA CYS A 15 0.40 -12.76 29.09
C CYS A 15 1.38 -12.31 30.19
N GLU A 16 2.52 -13.00 30.28
CA GLU A 16 3.58 -12.63 31.22
C GLU A 16 4.36 -11.42 30.71
N TYR A 17 4.83 -10.56 31.62
CA TYR A 17 5.60 -9.36 31.27
C TYR A 17 6.82 -9.67 30.40
N GLU A 18 7.56 -10.73 30.73
CA GLU A 18 8.76 -11.13 29.98
C GLU A 18 8.44 -11.64 28.57
N GLU A 19 7.27 -12.25 28.40
CA GLU A 19 6.78 -12.71 27.09
C GLU A 19 6.45 -11.51 26.20
N LEU A 20 5.69 -10.55 26.73
CA LEU A 20 5.38 -9.30 26.04
C LEU A 20 6.67 -8.56 25.66
N ASN A 21 7.58 -8.35 26.61
CA ASN A 21 8.85 -7.67 26.39
C ASN A 21 9.71 -8.35 25.31
N THR A 22 9.76 -9.68 25.31
CA THR A 22 10.47 -10.46 24.28
C THR A 22 9.80 -10.36 22.92
N ALA A 23 8.47 -10.39 22.85
CA ALA A 23 7.72 -10.26 21.62
C ALA A 23 7.88 -8.86 21.00
N THR A 24 7.86 -7.79 21.81
CA THR A 24 7.96 -6.40 21.34
C THR A 24 9.36 -6.05 20.86
N PHE A 25 10.41 -6.34 21.65
CA PHE A 25 11.74 -5.76 21.41
C PHE A 25 12.76 -6.75 20.83
N LYS A 26 12.56 -8.06 20.98
CA LYS A 26 13.53 -9.09 20.53
C LYS A 26 13.13 -9.74 19.20
N HIS A 27 12.28 -9.10 18.41
CA HIS A 27 11.84 -9.59 17.10
C HIS A 27 13.00 -9.80 16.11
N HIS A 28 13.96 -8.86 16.06
CA HIS A 28 15.15 -8.97 15.21
C HIS A 28 16.01 -10.19 15.57
N LEU A 29 16.12 -10.52 16.87
CA LEU A 29 16.85 -11.70 17.31
C LEU A 29 16.13 -12.99 16.89
N ARG A 30 14.79 -13.02 16.94
CA ARG A 30 13.99 -14.13 16.40
C ARG A 30 14.18 -14.30 14.90
N GLN A 31 14.16 -13.21 14.12
CA GLN A 31 14.41 -13.28 12.67
C GLN A 31 15.83 -13.74 12.34
N ILE A 32 16.84 -13.32 13.11
CA ILE A 32 18.23 -13.80 12.94
C ILE A 32 18.30 -15.30 13.26
N ILE A 33 17.67 -15.75 14.35
CA ILE A 33 17.61 -17.17 14.72
C ILE A 33 16.87 -17.95 13.63
N GLU A 34 15.72 -17.51 13.15
CA GLU A 34 14.98 -18.17 12.07
C GLU A 34 15.83 -18.27 10.79
N ARG A 35 16.51 -17.20 10.38
CA ARG A 35 17.44 -17.23 9.23
C ARG A 35 18.59 -18.23 9.44
N MET A 36 19.13 -18.35 10.66
CA MET A 36 20.17 -19.33 10.99
C MET A 36 19.64 -20.76 11.11
N THR A 37 18.40 -20.95 11.55
CA THR A 37 17.79 -22.27 11.82
C THR A 37 17.16 -22.86 10.56
N PHE A 38 16.64 -22.03 9.63
CA PHE A 38 16.05 -22.45 8.36
C PHE A 38 17.04 -22.52 7.18
N GLY A 39 18.33 -22.26 7.42
CA GLY A 39 19.43 -22.55 6.50
C GLY A 39 19.57 -21.58 5.30
N PRO A 40 20.80 -21.36 4.80
CA PRO A 40 21.04 -20.45 3.68
C PRO A 40 20.62 -21.10 2.36
N SER A 41 19.62 -20.54 1.68
CA SER A 41 19.51 -20.72 0.24
C SER A 41 20.66 -19.96 -0.44
N ARG A 42 21.77 -20.67 -0.61
CA ARG A 42 22.92 -20.45 -1.52
C ARG A 42 23.17 -19.02 -2.04
N GLY A 43 24.21 -18.39 -1.50
CA GLY A 43 24.93 -17.31 -2.20
C GLY A 43 25.98 -16.62 -1.34
N GLY A 44 27.23 -17.14 -1.37
CA GLY A 44 28.50 -16.42 -1.15
C GLY A 44 28.64 -15.46 0.04
N GLN A 45 29.39 -15.89 1.05
CA GLN A 45 29.85 -15.12 2.19
C GLN A 45 31.11 -14.30 1.84
N GLU A 46 31.07 -12.98 2.04
CA GLU A 46 32.18 -12.19 2.58
C GLU A 46 31.60 -11.30 3.69
N ASP A 47 32.19 -11.44 4.87
CA ASP A 47 31.76 -10.87 6.15
C ASP A 47 32.50 -9.54 6.42
N GLU A 48 32.02 -8.76 7.38
CA GLU A 48 32.54 -7.46 7.87
C GLU A 48 31.92 -6.16 7.32
N GLY A 49 30.65 -6.00 7.66
CA GLY A 49 30.09 -4.71 8.01
C GLY A 49 28.93 -5.00 8.94
N ALA A 50 29.08 -4.67 10.24
CA ALA A 50 28.04 -4.85 11.26
C ALA A 50 26.67 -4.60 10.63
N SER A 51 25.87 -5.66 10.51
CA SER A 51 24.58 -5.61 9.84
C SER A 51 23.81 -4.44 10.43
N SER A 52 23.79 -3.33 9.72
CA SER A 52 22.91 -2.21 10.02
C SER A 52 21.53 -2.62 9.52
N GLY A 53 21.04 -3.76 10.01
CA GLY A 53 19.62 -4.05 9.99
C GLY A 53 18.92 -2.85 10.62
N LEU A 54 17.77 -2.48 10.08
CA LEU A 54 16.94 -1.38 10.57
C LEU A 54 16.96 -1.40 12.10
N LYS A 55 17.69 -0.45 12.71
CA LYS A 55 17.73 -0.31 14.16
C LYS A 55 16.42 0.38 14.53
N MET A 56 15.38 -0.43 14.68
CA MET A 56 14.10 0.06 15.18
C MET A 56 14.31 0.56 16.61
N THR A 57 13.85 1.77 16.86
CA THR A 57 13.79 2.36 18.19
C THR A 57 12.75 1.60 19.04
N GLY A 58 12.88 1.68 20.36
CA GLY A 58 11.90 1.07 21.25
C GLY A 58 10.48 1.60 21.04
N VAL A 59 10.34 2.86 20.64
CA VAL A 59 9.03 3.47 20.33
C VAL A 59 8.41 2.80 19.11
N GLU A 60 9.17 2.66 18.02
CA GLU A 60 8.68 2.02 16.79
C GLU A 60 8.33 0.54 17.01
N CYS A 61 9.07 -0.17 17.88
CA CYS A 61 8.72 -1.53 18.28
C CYS A 61 7.36 -1.61 18.97
N VAL A 62 7.08 -0.68 19.88
CA VAL A 62 5.79 -0.62 20.61
C VAL A 62 4.66 -0.20 19.67
N GLU A 63 4.89 0.81 18.82
CA GLU A 63 3.92 1.27 17.82
C GLU A 63 3.57 0.16 16.83
N GLY A 64 4.57 -0.55 16.29
CA GLY A 64 4.38 -1.67 15.39
C GLY A 64 3.64 -2.85 16.03
N MET A 65 3.95 -3.18 17.29
CA MET A 65 3.22 -4.19 18.04
C MET A 65 1.76 -3.78 18.24
N ALA A 66 1.51 -2.53 18.65
CA ALA A 66 0.17 -2.01 18.89
C ALA A 66 -0.67 -1.94 17.60
N SER A 67 -0.08 -1.48 16.49
CA SER A 67 -0.75 -1.42 15.19
C SER A 67 -1.09 -2.82 14.67
N GLY A 68 -0.15 -3.78 14.81
CA GLY A 68 -0.38 -5.18 14.44
C GLY A 68 -1.50 -5.81 15.25
N LEU A 69 -1.50 -5.63 16.58
CA LEU A 69 -2.57 -6.14 17.43
C LEU A 69 -3.94 -5.53 17.08
N TYR A 70 -3.99 -4.22 16.84
CA TYR A 70 -5.23 -3.55 16.44
C TYR A 70 -5.77 -4.08 15.10
N GLN A 71 -4.88 -4.32 14.15
CA GLN A 71 -5.23 -4.90 12.85
C GLN A 71 -5.82 -6.32 13.00
N GLU A 72 -5.23 -7.17 13.84
CA GLU A 72 -5.76 -8.52 14.13
C GLU A 72 -7.13 -8.46 14.81
N VAL A 73 -7.32 -7.57 15.79
CA VAL A 73 -8.62 -7.36 16.45
C VAL A 73 -9.67 -6.91 15.43
N PHE A 74 -9.33 -5.94 14.57
CA PHE A 74 -10.23 -5.46 13.53
C PHE A 74 -10.61 -6.57 12.55
N ALA A 75 -9.63 -7.36 12.08
CA ALA A 75 -9.87 -8.51 11.21
C ALA A 75 -10.77 -9.57 11.87
N ALA A 76 -10.56 -9.85 13.16
CA ALA A 76 -11.40 -10.78 13.93
C ALA A 76 -12.84 -10.27 14.04
N VAL A 77 -13.05 -8.97 14.31
CA VAL A 77 -14.38 -8.36 14.35
C VAL A 77 -15.09 -8.48 13.00
N VAL A 78 -14.42 -8.11 11.90
CA VAL A 78 -14.96 -8.25 10.54
C VAL A 78 -15.33 -9.71 10.24
N SER A 79 -14.47 -10.66 10.62
CA SER A 79 -14.71 -12.09 10.46
C SER A 79 -15.94 -12.57 11.24
N LEU A 80 -16.10 -12.13 12.50
CA LEU A 80 -17.27 -12.45 13.32
C LEU A 80 -18.56 -11.88 12.74
N ILE A 81 -18.52 -10.64 12.26
CA ILE A 81 -19.65 -10.00 11.58
C ILE A 81 -20.04 -10.79 10.32
N ASN A 82 -19.08 -11.09 9.44
CA ASN A 82 -19.34 -11.86 8.21
C ASN A 82 -19.86 -13.27 8.52
N ARG A 83 -19.33 -13.93 9.54
CA ARG A 83 -19.82 -15.23 10.00
C ARG A 83 -21.27 -15.15 10.50
N SER A 84 -21.63 -14.05 11.18
CA SER A 84 -23.01 -13.85 11.66
C SER A 84 -24.03 -13.65 10.52
N PHE A 85 -23.59 -13.14 9.37
CA PHE A 85 -24.41 -12.98 8.15
C PHE A 85 -24.35 -14.18 7.20
N SER A 86 -23.53 -15.19 7.50
CA SER A 86 -23.35 -16.35 6.61
C SER A 86 -24.63 -17.17 6.52
N SER A 87 -24.99 -17.56 5.29
CA SER A 87 -26.23 -18.28 4.97
C SER A 87 -25.94 -19.44 4.03
N HIS A 88 -26.70 -20.53 4.16
CA HIS A 88 -26.63 -21.69 3.24
C HIS A 88 -27.39 -21.46 1.92
N HIS A 89 -28.13 -20.34 1.81
CA HIS A 89 -28.85 -19.99 0.59
C HIS A 89 -27.89 -19.46 -0.49
N LEU A 90 -28.09 -19.91 -1.73
CA LEU A 90 -27.38 -19.37 -2.88
C LEU A 90 -27.95 -17.99 -3.23
N SER A 91 -27.09 -16.97 -3.27
CA SER A 91 -27.48 -15.64 -3.71
C SER A 91 -27.60 -15.60 -5.24
N MET A 92 -28.75 -15.14 -5.76
CA MET A 92 -28.96 -14.94 -7.20
C MET A 92 -28.40 -13.61 -7.71
N ALA A 93 -28.31 -12.60 -6.84
CA ALA A 93 -27.83 -11.25 -7.16
C ALA A 93 -27.34 -10.55 -5.89
N SER A 94 -26.42 -9.62 -6.03
CA SER A 94 -25.92 -8.79 -4.93
C SER A 94 -25.93 -7.32 -5.30
N ILE A 95 -26.09 -6.46 -4.29
CA ILE A 95 -25.87 -5.02 -4.40
C ILE A 95 -24.63 -4.72 -3.56
N MET A 96 -23.65 -4.06 -4.17
CA MET A 96 -22.45 -3.60 -3.48
C MET A 96 -22.57 -2.10 -3.19
N VAL A 97 -22.37 -1.73 -1.94
CA VAL A 97 -22.27 -0.34 -1.50
C VAL A 97 -20.81 -0.07 -1.17
N VAL A 98 -20.23 0.96 -1.78
CA VAL A 98 -18.84 1.34 -1.57
C VAL A 98 -18.80 2.65 -0.78
N ASP A 99 -18.17 2.60 0.40
CA ASP A 99 -17.91 3.75 1.25
C ASP A 99 -16.39 3.85 1.48
N SER A 100 -15.74 4.69 0.68
CA SER A 100 -14.29 4.93 0.74
C SER A 100 -14.00 6.28 1.38
N PRO A 101 -12.87 6.44 2.08
CA PRO A 101 -12.40 7.76 2.50
C PRO A 101 -12.37 8.75 1.33
N GLY A 102 -12.77 10.00 1.58
CA GLY A 102 -12.63 11.08 0.61
C GLY A 102 -11.18 11.53 0.45
N PHE A 103 -10.93 12.42 -0.52
CA PHE A 103 -9.62 13.01 -0.74
C PHE A 103 -9.06 13.72 0.50
N GLN A 104 -7.83 13.40 0.87
CA GLN A 104 -7.15 13.88 2.08
C GLN A 104 -5.95 14.76 1.71
N ASN A 105 -5.96 16.00 2.20
CA ASN A 105 -4.81 16.89 2.14
C ASN A 105 -4.53 17.48 3.53
N PRO A 106 -3.36 17.20 4.15
CA PRO A 106 -3.02 17.75 5.46
C PRO A 106 -3.09 19.28 5.52
N ARG A 107 -2.77 19.95 4.40
CA ARG A 107 -2.77 21.43 4.32
C ARG A 107 -4.17 22.02 4.43
N HIS A 108 -5.21 21.32 3.97
CA HIS A 108 -6.61 21.77 4.12
C HIS A 108 -7.05 21.81 5.59
N HIS A 109 -6.37 21.04 6.44
CA HIS A 109 -6.62 20.99 7.89
C HIS A 109 -5.63 21.85 8.69
N GLY A 110 -4.94 22.80 8.05
CA GLY A 110 -3.96 23.68 8.69
C GLY A 110 -2.69 22.97 9.17
N LYS A 111 -2.45 21.72 8.76
CA LYS A 111 -1.23 20.98 9.14
C LYS A 111 -0.10 21.35 8.19
N GLY A 112 0.99 21.91 8.73
CA GLY A 112 2.20 22.25 7.99
C GLY A 112 3.10 21.06 7.64
N ARG A 113 2.53 19.86 7.38
CA ARG A 113 3.28 18.64 7.04
C ARG A 113 2.94 18.12 5.65
N ALA A 114 3.82 17.30 5.09
CA ALA A 114 3.53 16.53 3.88
C ALA A 114 2.49 15.43 4.15
N ALA A 115 1.87 14.91 3.08
CA ALA A 115 0.99 13.76 3.17
C ALA A 115 1.78 12.50 3.52
N THR A 116 1.18 11.60 4.32
CA THR A 116 1.76 10.30 4.64
C THR A 116 1.48 9.28 3.53
N PHE A 117 2.10 8.10 3.62
CA PHE A 117 1.84 7.02 2.69
C PHE A 117 0.39 6.52 2.76
N GLU A 118 -0.22 6.50 3.95
CA GLU A 118 -1.63 6.11 4.12
C GLU A 118 -2.56 7.11 3.42
N GLU A 119 -2.29 8.41 3.54
CA GLU A 119 -3.05 9.46 2.85
C GLU A 119 -2.87 9.36 1.33
N LEU A 120 -1.67 8.99 0.85
CA LEU A 120 -1.44 8.66 -0.57
C LEU A 120 -2.30 7.47 -1.03
N CYS A 121 -2.37 6.40 -0.24
CA CYS A 121 -3.19 5.22 -0.56
C CYS A 121 -4.69 5.56 -0.62
N HIS A 122 -5.20 6.37 0.32
CA HIS A 122 -6.59 6.85 0.29
C HIS A 122 -6.87 7.69 -0.96
N ASN A 123 -5.98 8.62 -1.29
CA ASN A 123 -6.13 9.47 -2.47
C ASN A 123 -6.04 8.66 -3.76
N TYR A 124 -5.13 7.68 -3.84
CA TYR A 124 -5.05 6.78 -5.00
C TYR A 124 -6.35 5.96 -5.19
N ALA A 125 -6.93 5.43 -4.11
CA ALA A 125 -8.22 4.75 -4.20
C ALA A 125 -9.34 5.70 -4.68
N HIS A 126 -9.32 6.95 -4.22
CA HIS A 126 -10.26 7.98 -4.67
C HIS A 126 -10.12 8.29 -6.18
N GLU A 127 -8.89 8.48 -6.66
CA GLU A 127 -8.58 8.71 -8.08
C GLU A 127 -9.01 7.51 -8.96
N ARG A 128 -8.81 6.28 -8.48
CA ARG A 128 -9.30 5.05 -9.14
C ARG A 128 -10.83 5.03 -9.26
N LEU A 129 -11.55 5.41 -8.21
CA LEU A 129 -13.01 5.49 -8.24
C LEU A 129 -13.50 6.58 -9.20
N GLN A 130 -12.82 7.73 -9.22
CA GLN A 130 -13.14 8.82 -10.15
C GLN A 130 -12.87 8.43 -11.61
N LEU A 131 -11.78 7.70 -11.88
CA LEU A 131 -11.51 7.13 -13.20
C LEU A 131 -12.58 6.11 -13.63
N LEU A 132 -12.99 5.23 -12.72
CA LEU A 132 -14.09 4.28 -12.97
C LEU A 132 -15.39 5.02 -13.31
N PHE A 133 -15.72 6.07 -12.56
CA PHE A 133 -16.88 6.91 -12.84
C PHE A 133 -16.77 7.57 -14.22
N TYR A 134 -15.62 8.14 -14.56
CA TYR A 134 -15.38 8.75 -15.87
C TYR A 134 -15.58 7.75 -17.01
N GLN A 135 -14.98 6.56 -16.89
CA GLN A 135 -15.10 5.49 -17.87
C GLN A 135 -16.55 5.03 -18.03
N ARG A 136 -17.28 4.85 -16.94
CA ARG A 136 -18.66 4.37 -16.98
C ARG A 136 -19.63 5.43 -17.50
N THR A 137 -19.47 6.67 -17.06
CA THR A 137 -20.39 7.77 -17.37
C THR A 137 -20.20 8.26 -18.79
N PHE A 138 -18.96 8.49 -19.20
CA PHE A 138 -18.67 9.12 -20.49
C PHE A 138 -18.23 8.11 -21.54
N VAL A 139 -17.13 7.38 -21.29
CA VAL A 139 -16.50 6.53 -22.31
C VAL A 139 -17.45 5.42 -22.77
N SER A 140 -17.91 4.58 -21.83
CA SER A 140 -18.79 3.44 -22.14
C SER A 140 -20.13 3.88 -22.74
N THR A 141 -20.66 5.03 -22.33
CA THR A 141 -21.91 5.58 -22.88
C THR A 141 -21.74 6.02 -24.33
N LEU A 142 -20.66 6.74 -24.64
CA LEU A 142 -20.37 7.19 -26.00
C LEU A 142 -20.01 6.02 -26.92
N GLU A 143 -19.30 5.01 -26.40
CA GLU A 143 -19.03 3.76 -27.12
C GLU A 143 -20.33 3.05 -27.50
N ARG A 144 -21.29 2.94 -26.57
CA ARG A 144 -22.60 2.34 -26.87
C ARG A 144 -23.36 3.11 -27.94
N PHE A 145 -23.37 4.44 -27.90
CA PHE A 145 -24.02 5.22 -28.96
C PHE A 145 -23.38 4.99 -30.33
N ARG A 146 -22.05 4.84 -30.38
CA ARG A 146 -21.35 4.47 -31.63
C ARG A 146 -21.73 3.06 -32.10
N GLU A 147 -21.84 2.10 -31.19
CA GLU A 147 -22.25 0.72 -31.50
C GLU A 147 -23.70 0.64 -32.03
N GLU A 148 -24.57 1.51 -31.54
CA GLU A 148 -25.99 1.61 -31.96
C GLU A 148 -26.21 2.53 -33.17
N ASP A 149 -25.14 3.06 -33.78
CA ASP A 149 -25.19 4.02 -34.90
C ASP A 149 -26.02 5.29 -34.58
N VAL A 150 -26.00 5.72 -33.32
CA VAL A 150 -26.67 6.94 -32.86
C VAL A 150 -25.69 8.11 -32.90
N PRO A 151 -25.89 9.11 -33.78
CA PRO A 151 -24.99 10.26 -33.87
C PRO A 151 -25.14 11.17 -32.66
N VAL A 152 -24.09 11.22 -31.84
CA VAL A 152 -24.01 12.11 -30.67
C VAL A 152 -22.76 12.97 -30.79
N GLN A 153 -22.95 14.29 -30.88
CA GLN A 153 -21.86 15.25 -30.72
C GLN A 153 -21.74 15.58 -29.24
N PHE A 154 -20.67 15.10 -28.62
CA PHE A 154 -20.39 15.34 -27.22
C PHE A 154 -18.89 15.50 -27.01
N ASP A 155 -18.52 16.65 -26.47
CA ASP A 155 -17.14 16.94 -26.05
C ASP A 155 -16.99 16.60 -24.58
N LEU A 156 -15.93 15.85 -24.25
CA LEU A 156 -15.65 15.47 -22.87
C LEU A 156 -15.29 16.72 -22.05
N PRO A 157 -15.97 16.96 -20.92
CA PRO A 157 -15.80 18.20 -20.15
C PRO A 157 -14.43 18.27 -19.44
N GLU A 158 -13.86 17.11 -19.08
CA GLU A 158 -12.60 17.00 -18.35
C GLU A 158 -11.71 15.90 -18.94
N PRO A 159 -10.37 16.05 -18.85
CA PRO A 159 -9.45 14.99 -19.24
C PRO A 159 -9.55 13.80 -18.27
N SER A 160 -9.29 12.60 -18.79
CA SER A 160 -9.22 11.39 -17.99
C SER A 160 -8.06 11.44 -16.98
N LEU A 161 -8.32 10.94 -15.77
CA LEU A 161 -7.31 10.74 -14.72
C LEU A 161 -6.42 9.51 -14.96
N GLY A 162 -6.57 8.86 -16.12
CA GLY A 162 -5.83 7.63 -16.46
C GLY A 162 -4.31 7.79 -16.40
N THR A 163 -3.78 8.96 -16.75
CA THR A 163 -2.33 9.23 -16.67
C THR A 163 -1.85 9.32 -15.22
N THR A 164 -2.61 9.99 -14.34
CA THR A 164 -2.31 10.07 -12.90
C THR A 164 -2.37 8.69 -12.25
N VAL A 165 -3.41 7.92 -12.52
CA VAL A 165 -3.56 6.55 -12.03
C VAL A 165 -2.39 5.68 -12.49
N ALA A 166 -2.08 5.71 -13.80
CA ALA A 166 -0.98 4.93 -14.37
C ALA A 166 0.38 5.33 -13.76
N ALA A 167 0.63 6.61 -13.52
CA ALA A 167 1.86 7.03 -12.85
C ALA A 167 2.04 6.36 -11.46
N VAL A 168 0.94 6.00 -10.79
CA VAL A 168 0.97 5.32 -9.50
C VAL A 168 1.05 3.80 -9.64
N ASP A 169 0.20 3.18 -10.46
CA ASP A 169 -0.02 1.72 -10.47
C ASP A 169 0.46 0.97 -11.72
N GLN A 170 1.08 1.65 -12.68
CA GLN A 170 1.52 1.03 -13.93
C GLN A 170 2.48 -0.14 -13.67
N SER A 171 2.00 -1.35 -13.95
CA SER A 171 2.78 -2.58 -13.87
C SER A 171 3.41 -2.89 -15.22
N PRO A 172 4.70 -3.29 -15.29
CA PRO A 172 5.37 -3.62 -16.54
C PRO A 172 4.69 -4.77 -17.31
N LEU A 173 3.89 -5.61 -16.64
CA LEU A 173 3.16 -6.72 -17.26
C LEU A 173 1.88 -6.30 -18.02
N GLN A 174 1.34 -5.09 -17.76
CA GLN A 174 0.11 -4.62 -18.38
C GLN A 174 0.34 -3.90 -19.72
N VAL A 175 1.59 -3.65 -20.11
CA VAL A 175 1.94 -3.02 -21.39
C VAL A 175 2.29 -4.11 -22.41
N ARG A 176 1.28 -4.77 -22.98
CA ARG A 176 1.41 -5.41 -24.30
C ARG A 176 0.88 -4.45 -25.37
N LEU A 177 1.70 -3.47 -25.77
CA LEU A 177 1.52 -2.73 -27.01
C LEU A 177 2.58 -3.12 -28.05
N PRO A 178 2.30 -2.94 -29.35
CA PRO A 178 2.92 -3.69 -30.44
C PRO A 178 4.41 -3.36 -30.62
N ALA A 179 5.13 -4.36 -31.11
CA ALA A 179 6.57 -4.32 -31.37
C ALA A 179 6.99 -3.12 -32.22
N GLY A 180 7.84 -2.25 -31.67
CA GLY A 180 8.53 -1.22 -32.45
C GLY A 180 8.56 0.17 -31.80
N GLY A 181 9.20 0.29 -30.64
CA GLY A 181 9.51 1.56 -30.01
C GLY A 181 10.12 1.28 -28.66
N GLY A 182 11.29 1.84 -28.36
CA GLY A 182 12.03 1.59 -27.12
C GLY A 182 11.20 1.93 -25.90
N ALA A 183 10.51 0.94 -25.33
CA ALA A 183 9.82 1.06 -24.07
C ALA A 183 10.90 1.10 -22.98
N GLU A 184 11.38 2.29 -22.64
CA GLU A 184 11.95 2.49 -21.32
C GLU A 184 10.85 2.20 -20.30
N ASP A 185 10.89 0.97 -19.77
CA ASP A 185 10.22 0.45 -18.59
C ASP A 185 9.39 1.51 -17.84
N ALA A 186 8.14 1.71 -18.28
CA ALA A 186 7.24 2.63 -17.62
C ALA A 186 6.69 1.93 -16.38
N ARG A 187 7.33 2.20 -15.24
CA ARG A 187 7.00 1.59 -13.95
C ARG A 187 6.33 2.64 -13.06
N GLY A 188 5.23 2.26 -12.44
CA GLY A 188 4.49 3.12 -11.52
C GLY A 188 5.22 3.30 -10.18
N LEU A 189 4.75 4.28 -9.42
CA LEU A 189 5.21 4.60 -8.07
C LEU A 189 5.27 3.36 -7.17
N PHE A 190 4.21 2.55 -7.12
CA PHE A 190 4.15 1.38 -6.24
C PHE A 190 5.19 0.32 -6.61
N TRP A 191 5.45 0.11 -7.90
CA TRP A 191 6.51 -0.80 -8.32
C TRP A 191 7.88 -0.35 -7.81
N LEU A 192 8.17 0.96 -7.88
CA LEU A 192 9.45 1.50 -7.40
C LEU A 192 9.61 1.31 -5.89
N LEU A 193 8.54 1.49 -5.11
CA LEU A 193 8.54 1.24 -3.68
C LEU A 193 8.75 -0.25 -3.34
N ASP A 194 8.09 -1.15 -4.08
CA ASP A 194 8.24 -2.61 -3.92
C ASP A 194 9.66 -3.10 -4.25
N GLU A 195 10.34 -2.45 -5.17
CA GLU A 195 11.73 -2.78 -5.47
C GLU A 195 12.69 -2.22 -4.42
N GLU A 196 12.46 -1.00 -3.96
CA GLU A 196 13.35 -0.35 -3.01
C GLU A 196 13.32 -1.01 -1.63
N VAL A 197 12.17 -1.54 -1.19
CA VAL A 197 12.07 -2.29 0.08
C VAL A 197 12.89 -3.58 0.08
N ARG A 198 13.25 -4.11 -1.10
CA ARG A 198 14.11 -5.31 -1.23
C ARG A 198 15.61 -4.98 -1.15
N VAL A 199 15.98 -3.70 -1.22
CA VAL A 199 17.38 -3.26 -1.18
C VAL A 199 17.81 -3.08 0.28
N GLU A 200 18.72 -3.94 0.75
CA GLU A 200 19.27 -3.82 2.10
C GLU A 200 20.01 -2.48 2.29
N GLY A 201 19.72 -1.79 3.39
CA GLY A 201 20.32 -0.50 3.71
C GLY A 201 19.75 0.69 2.92
N SER A 202 18.70 0.50 2.13
CA SER A 202 17.98 1.63 1.53
C SER A 202 17.23 2.45 2.58
N GLY A 203 17.00 3.72 2.28
CA GLY A 203 16.24 4.64 3.12
C GLY A 203 15.54 5.71 2.30
N ASP A 204 14.66 6.47 2.95
CA ASP A 204 13.74 7.42 2.30
C ASP A 204 14.41 8.39 1.33
N SER A 205 15.61 8.86 1.63
CA SER A 205 16.35 9.79 0.76
C SER A 205 16.78 9.16 -0.58
N VAL A 206 17.04 7.84 -0.60
CA VAL A 206 17.37 7.09 -1.81
C VAL A 206 16.10 6.86 -2.64
N VAL A 207 15.03 6.44 -1.97
CA VAL A 207 13.68 6.28 -2.55
C VAL A 207 13.27 7.57 -3.27
N LEU A 208 13.32 8.72 -2.57
CA LEU A 208 12.91 10.01 -3.11
C LEU A 208 13.74 10.43 -4.33
N LYS A 209 15.06 10.24 -4.30
CA LYS A 209 15.94 10.52 -5.45
C LYS A 209 15.58 9.65 -6.65
N ARG A 210 15.32 8.36 -6.42
CA ARG A 210 14.91 7.42 -7.47
C ARG A 210 13.57 7.79 -8.08
N LEU A 211 12.61 8.22 -7.26
CA LEU A 211 11.31 8.73 -7.71
C LEU A 211 11.46 9.98 -8.57
N CYS A 212 12.21 10.99 -8.12
CA CYS A 212 12.49 12.20 -8.91
C CYS A 212 13.11 11.83 -10.26
N ALA A 213 14.15 10.98 -10.27
CA ALA A 213 14.82 10.57 -11.50
C ALA A 213 13.90 9.83 -12.48
N ALA A 214 12.94 9.04 -11.98
CA ALA A 214 12.00 8.28 -12.81
C ALA A 214 10.89 9.15 -13.43
N PHE A 215 10.41 10.18 -12.71
CA PHE A 215 9.27 10.99 -13.12
C PHE A 215 9.62 12.36 -13.69
N GLU A 216 10.78 12.96 -13.36
CA GLU A 216 11.19 14.26 -13.91
C GLU A 216 11.60 14.18 -15.40
N LYS A 217 12.18 13.06 -15.83
CA LYS A 217 12.64 12.88 -17.22
C LYS A 217 11.51 12.63 -18.22
N LYS A 218 10.30 12.29 -17.76
CA LYS A 218 9.14 11.96 -18.60
C LYS A 218 8.23 13.14 -18.94
N GLY A 219 8.53 14.34 -18.44
CA GLY A 219 7.75 15.55 -18.70
C GLY A 219 8.28 16.45 -19.82
N ALA A 220 9.25 15.99 -20.61
CA ALA A 220 9.89 16.75 -21.68
C ALA A 220 9.67 16.10 -23.06
N GLU A 221 8.41 15.89 -23.45
CA GLU A 221 7.96 15.79 -24.84
C GLU A 221 6.57 16.40 -25.00
#